data_AF-A0A3D4TY40-F1
#
_entry.id   AF-A0A3D4TY40-F1
#
_cell.length_a   1.000
_cell.length_b   1.000
_cell.length_c   1.000
_cell.angle_alpha   90.00
_cell.angle_beta   90.00
_cell.angle_gamma   90.00
#
_symmetry.space_group_name_H-M   'P 1'
#
loop_
_entity.id
_entity.type
_entity.pdbx_description
1 polymer ?
#
loop_
_entity_poly.entity_id
_entity_poly.type
_entity_poly.pdbx_seq_one_letter_code
_entity_poly.pdbx_strand_id
1 'polypeptide(L)'
;MSNLEKILEFFKTVSITTLSQLFWLFGLLFIIGFILYLIARFTRTTYVKTTGSTFDVFVTGWIGTPIHELGHAILCLIFRHKITEIKLYTPNTTDGTLGYVNHTYDSKSIYQKVGNFFIGIGPILFGAFVIYFLFYLLVPNNQEVFGSLDYQSKILIKGIHGKFNGIWESLSKSIIYTFNTLLTKANFSNYKFWVFLYLAFCISSHMELSPADIKGSWRGLLTIILLFFCVNLIIIGLETLGFSNHLGKWWHYIKLDSYALSINKFIGMFGAIFIFSTILSGLNFILTYIGLTIFSFFKGKGIVNPFW
;
A
#
# COMPACT_ATOMS: atom_id res chain seq x y z
N MET A 1 13.35 -32.96 28.87
CA MET A 1 13.99 -31.97 27.99
C MET A 1 15.17 -31.35 28.71
N SER A 2 16.32 -31.30 28.05
CA SER A 2 17.51 -30.60 28.59
C SER A 2 17.24 -29.09 28.75
N ASN A 3 17.98 -28.40 29.63
CA ASN A 3 17.87 -26.94 29.75
C ASN A 3 18.16 -26.22 28.42
N LEU A 4 19.03 -26.80 27.60
CA LEU A 4 19.32 -26.32 26.25
C LEU A 4 18.08 -26.40 25.33
N GLU A 5 17.36 -27.51 25.33
CA GLU A 5 16.13 -27.68 24.54
C GLU A 5 15.07 -26.64 24.90
N LYS A 6 14.87 -26.36 26.20
CA LYS A 6 13.90 -25.34 26.65
C LYS A 6 14.27 -23.93 26.17
N ILE A 7 15.55 -23.58 26.21
CA ILE A 7 16.05 -22.29 25.71
C ILE A 7 15.85 -22.20 24.20
N LEU A 8 16.16 -23.26 23.46
CA LEU A 8 15.97 -23.31 22.01
C LEU A 8 14.49 -23.20 21.62
N GLU A 9 13.60 -23.89 22.34
CA GLU A 9 12.15 -23.77 22.13
C GLU A 9 11.61 -22.38 22.43
N PHE A 10 12.13 -21.72 23.48
CA PHE A 10 11.78 -20.34 23.80
C PHE A 10 12.14 -19.39 22.64
N PHE A 11 13.40 -19.42 22.19
CA PHE A 11 13.85 -18.56 21.07
C PHE A 11 13.12 -18.89 19.77
N LYS A 12 12.83 -20.16 19.51
CA LYS A 12 12.01 -20.60 18.37
C LYS A 12 10.61 -19.99 18.45
N THR A 13 9.97 -20.02 19.62
CA THR A 13 8.64 -19.47 19.84
C THR A 13 8.62 -17.96 19.62
N VAL A 14 9.57 -17.22 20.22
CA VAL A 14 9.69 -15.77 20.02
C VAL A 14 9.91 -15.42 18.55
N SER A 15 10.77 -16.17 17.85
CA SER A 15 11.08 -15.93 16.44
C SER A 15 9.87 -16.20 15.55
N ILE A 16 9.18 -17.33 15.73
CA ILE A 16 7.98 -17.67 14.96
C ILE A 16 6.88 -16.64 15.20
N THR A 17 6.59 -16.28 16.46
CA THR A 17 5.59 -15.26 16.79
C THR A 17 5.90 -13.92 16.14
N THR A 18 7.16 -13.50 16.18
CA THR A 18 7.62 -12.25 15.55
C THR A 18 7.41 -12.28 14.04
N LEU A 19 7.86 -13.35 13.37
CA LEU A 19 7.70 -13.52 11.93
C LEU A 19 6.22 -13.58 11.52
N SER A 20 5.39 -14.30 12.27
CA SER A 20 3.95 -14.40 12.03
C SER A 20 3.26 -13.03 12.17
N GLN A 21 3.60 -12.24 13.18
CA GLN A 21 3.05 -10.88 13.36
C GLN A 21 3.45 -9.96 12.22
N LEU A 22 4.71 -9.99 11.80
CA LEU A 22 5.20 -9.16 10.69
C LEU A 22 4.58 -9.58 9.35
N PHE A 23 4.46 -10.89 9.11
CA PHE A 23 3.76 -11.42 7.94
C PHE A 23 2.28 -11.00 7.95
N TRP A 24 1.63 -11.03 9.10
CA TRP A 24 0.25 -10.58 9.23
C TRP A 24 0.12 -9.07 8.97
N LEU A 25 1.04 -8.25 9.51
CA LEU A 25 1.00 -6.80 9.38
C LEU A 25 1.34 -6.30 7.96
N PHE A 26 2.40 -6.84 7.36
CA PHE A 26 2.96 -6.32 6.10
C PHE A 26 2.77 -7.24 4.90
N GLY A 27 2.44 -8.52 5.09
CA GLY A 27 2.31 -9.48 3.98
C GLY A 27 1.28 -9.04 2.94
N LEU A 28 0.09 -8.63 3.39
CA LEU A 28 -0.95 -8.11 2.49
C LEU A 28 -0.48 -6.84 1.76
N LEU A 29 0.19 -5.93 2.47
CA LEU A 29 0.70 -4.68 1.92
C LEU A 29 1.77 -4.92 0.85
N PHE A 30 2.68 -5.86 1.07
CA PHE A 30 3.69 -6.22 0.08
C PHE A 30 3.08 -6.88 -1.15
N ILE A 31 2.12 -7.80 -0.98
CA ILE A 31 1.46 -8.46 -2.11
C ILE A 31 0.70 -7.43 -2.95
N ILE A 32 -0.15 -6.61 -2.34
CA ILE A 32 -0.94 -5.63 -3.08
C ILE A 32 -0.05 -4.52 -3.64
N GLY A 33 0.93 -4.04 -2.87
CA GLY A 33 1.89 -3.04 -3.33
C GLY A 33 2.70 -3.51 -4.54
N PHE A 34 3.09 -4.79 -4.57
CA PHE A 34 3.75 -5.40 -5.73
C PHE A 34 2.82 -5.49 -6.94
N ILE A 35 1.55 -5.85 -6.75
CA ILE A 35 0.55 -5.86 -7.84
C ILE A 35 0.34 -4.45 -8.39
N LEU A 36 0.18 -3.45 -7.53
CA LEU A 36 0.06 -2.04 -7.92
C LEU A 36 1.28 -1.57 -8.72
N TYR A 37 2.48 -1.91 -8.24
CA TYR A 37 3.74 -1.64 -8.93
C TYR A 37 3.72 -2.23 -10.35
N LEU A 38 3.36 -3.51 -10.51
CA LEU A 38 3.32 -4.15 -11.81
C LEU A 38 2.31 -3.50 -12.75
N ILE A 39 1.09 -3.21 -12.27
CA ILE A 39 0.04 -2.58 -13.08
C ILE A 39 0.45 -1.17 -13.51
N ALA A 40 1.00 -0.37 -12.60
CA ALA A 40 1.50 0.97 -12.91
C ALA A 40 2.62 0.90 -13.97
N ARG A 41 3.57 -0.02 -13.80
CA ARG A 41 4.66 -0.25 -14.75
C ARG A 41 4.18 -0.69 -16.13
N PHE A 42 3.21 -1.60 -16.23
CA PHE A 42 2.63 -2.02 -17.50
C PHE A 42 1.86 -0.89 -18.19
N THR A 43 1.15 -0.08 -17.40
CA THR A 43 0.44 1.11 -17.91
C THR A 43 1.44 2.09 -18.51
N ARG A 44 2.50 2.44 -17.77
CA ARG A 44 3.56 3.34 -18.22
C ARG A 44 4.30 2.81 -19.45
N THR A 45 4.62 1.52 -19.47
CA THR A 45 5.29 0.87 -20.61
C THR A 45 4.44 0.98 -21.88
N THR A 46 3.12 0.82 -21.75
CA THR A 46 2.17 0.97 -22.87
C THR A 46 2.17 2.41 -23.40
N TYR A 47 2.13 3.41 -22.50
CA TYR A 47 2.23 4.82 -22.88
C TYR A 47 3.54 5.12 -23.61
N VAL A 48 4.68 4.76 -23.00
CA VAL A 48 6.01 5.06 -23.56
C VAL A 48 6.18 4.47 -24.96
N LYS A 49 5.78 3.21 -25.17
CA LYS A 49 5.91 2.55 -26.48
C LYS A 49 4.99 3.11 -27.55
N THR A 50 3.80 3.59 -27.17
CA THR A 50 2.81 4.07 -28.12
C THR A 50 3.03 5.54 -28.50
N THR A 51 3.15 6.40 -27.48
CA THR A 51 3.12 7.86 -27.62
C THR A 51 4.45 8.54 -27.29
N GLY A 52 5.42 7.80 -26.74
CA GLY A 52 6.65 8.36 -26.19
C GLY A 52 6.51 8.73 -24.71
N SER A 53 7.65 8.84 -24.00
CA SER A 53 7.72 9.10 -22.56
C SER A 53 7.21 10.48 -22.14
N THR A 54 7.22 11.45 -23.06
CA THR A 54 6.76 12.82 -22.79
C THR A 54 5.26 12.88 -22.52
N PHE A 55 4.45 12.09 -23.24
CA PHE A 55 2.99 12.14 -23.11
C PHE A 55 2.50 11.64 -21.75
N ASP A 56 3.08 10.57 -21.22
CA ASP A 56 2.77 10.07 -19.86
C ASP A 56 3.07 11.13 -18.80
N VAL A 57 4.26 11.73 -18.88
CA VAL A 57 4.70 12.77 -17.95
C VAL A 57 3.78 13.98 -17.95
N PHE A 58 3.31 14.42 -19.12
CA PHE A 58 2.42 15.58 -19.24
C PHE A 58 0.95 15.29 -18.90
N VAL A 59 0.45 14.07 -19.17
CA VAL A 59 -0.97 13.75 -18.99
C VAL A 59 -1.26 13.26 -17.58
N THR A 60 -0.40 12.41 -17.01
CA THR A 60 -0.63 11.78 -15.69
C THR A 60 0.31 12.30 -14.62
N GLY A 61 1.55 12.65 -14.99
CA GLY A 61 2.61 13.01 -14.04
C GLY A 61 2.37 14.30 -13.25
N TRP A 62 1.74 15.31 -13.84
CA TRP A 62 1.55 16.60 -13.16
C TRP A 62 0.62 16.54 -11.94
N ILE A 63 -0.22 15.51 -11.83
CA ILE A 63 -1.02 15.22 -10.61
C ILE A 63 -0.41 14.06 -9.84
N GLY A 64 -0.08 12.97 -10.54
CA GLY A 64 0.38 11.74 -9.92
C GLY A 64 1.67 11.93 -9.13
N THR A 65 2.67 12.61 -9.71
CA THR A 65 3.96 12.84 -9.06
C THR A 65 3.84 13.74 -7.83
N PRO A 66 3.13 14.90 -7.84
CA PRO A 66 2.93 15.64 -6.61
C PRO A 66 2.29 14.84 -5.48
N ILE A 67 1.27 14.01 -5.78
CA ILE A 67 0.65 13.15 -4.76
C ILE A 67 1.65 12.10 -4.25
N HIS A 68 2.46 11.52 -5.14
CA HIS A 68 3.54 10.60 -4.77
C HIS A 68 4.52 11.24 -3.78
N GLU A 69 5.10 12.39 -4.15
CA GLU A 69 6.09 13.10 -3.32
C GLU A 69 5.48 13.63 -2.02
N LEU A 70 4.22 14.07 -2.04
CA LEU A 70 3.50 14.45 -0.82
C LEU A 70 3.34 13.26 0.14
N GLY A 71 3.19 12.03 -0.39
CA GLY A 71 3.20 10.82 0.43
C GLY A 71 4.49 10.65 1.23
N HIS A 72 5.64 10.87 0.59
CA HIS A 72 6.93 10.91 1.30
C HIS A 72 7.00 12.05 2.31
N ALA A 73 6.60 13.26 1.92
CA ALA A 73 6.68 14.46 2.75
C ALA A 73 5.81 14.35 4.02
N ILE A 74 4.56 13.88 3.90
CA ILE A 74 3.65 13.71 5.03
C ILE A 74 4.23 12.72 6.05
N LEU A 75 4.78 11.59 5.57
CA LEU A 75 5.40 10.62 6.47
C LEU A 75 6.73 11.10 7.04
N CYS A 76 7.48 11.94 6.31
CA CYS A 76 8.63 12.63 6.88
C CYS A 76 8.21 13.47 8.10
N LEU A 77 7.12 14.23 8.00
CA LEU A 77 6.62 15.04 9.12
C LEU A 77 6.18 14.17 10.30
N ILE A 78 5.41 13.11 10.04
CA ILE A 78 4.92 12.19 11.09
C ILE A 78 6.10 11.57 11.83
N PHE A 79 7.09 11.04 11.11
CA PHE A 79 8.26 10.41 11.72
C PHE A 79 9.33 11.39 12.18
N ARG A 80 9.08 12.72 12.11
CA ARG A 80 10.01 13.78 12.53
C ARG A 80 11.34 13.78 11.76
N HIS A 81 11.30 13.46 10.47
CA HIS A 81 12.42 13.65 9.56
C HIS A 81 12.48 15.13 9.14
N LYS A 82 13.69 15.65 8.96
CA LYS A 82 13.90 17.00 8.46
C LYS A 82 13.95 16.96 6.94
N ILE A 83 12.91 17.49 6.29
CA ILE A 83 12.91 17.69 4.83
C ILE A 83 13.92 18.80 4.51
N THR A 84 14.91 18.49 3.68
CA THR A 84 15.94 19.44 3.24
C THR A 84 15.59 20.09 1.93
N GLU A 85 14.91 19.35 1.04
CA GLU A 85 14.46 19.85 -0.25
C GLU A 85 13.23 19.06 -0.70
N ILE A 86 12.28 19.74 -1.34
CA ILE A 86 11.09 19.13 -1.92
C ILE A 86 10.85 19.73 -3.31
N LYS A 87 10.74 18.86 -4.32
CA LYS A 87 10.31 19.21 -5.67
C LYS A 87 9.21 18.25 -6.09
N LEU A 88 7.98 18.77 -6.12
CA LEU A 88 6.79 17.94 -6.39
C LEU A 88 6.64 17.54 -7.85
N TYR A 89 7.04 18.44 -8.77
CA TYR A 89 6.99 18.18 -10.21
C TYR A 89 8.00 19.07 -10.93
N THR A 90 9.12 18.48 -11.33
CA THR A 90 10.17 19.11 -12.14
C THR A 90 10.72 18.04 -13.08
N PRO A 91 9.97 17.68 -14.13
CA PRO A 91 10.35 16.60 -15.03
C PRO A 91 11.71 16.87 -15.68
N ASN A 92 12.69 16.06 -15.34
CA ASN A 92 14.03 16.13 -15.90
C ASN A 92 14.16 15.08 -17.01
N THR A 93 14.47 15.54 -18.22
CA THR A 93 14.62 14.69 -19.41
C THR A 93 15.94 13.91 -19.44
N THR A 94 16.94 14.27 -18.62
CA THR A 94 18.23 13.56 -18.57
C THR A 94 18.17 12.32 -17.69
N ASP A 95 17.55 12.45 -16.50
CA ASP A 95 17.59 11.42 -15.47
C ASP A 95 16.23 10.71 -15.30
N GLY A 96 15.19 11.20 -15.99
CA GLY A 96 13.83 10.66 -15.93
C GLY A 96 13.11 10.90 -14.60
N THR A 97 13.69 11.72 -13.71
CA THR A 97 13.11 12.10 -12.42
C THR A 97 11.99 13.11 -12.63
N LEU A 98 10.83 12.86 -12.01
CA LEU A 98 9.67 13.74 -12.09
C LEU A 98 9.53 14.64 -10.87
N GLY A 99 9.96 14.16 -9.72
CA GLY A 99 9.95 14.86 -8.43
C GLY A 99 10.90 14.15 -7.47
N TYR A 100 11.10 14.75 -6.29
CA TYR A 100 11.79 14.12 -5.19
C TYR A 100 11.53 14.84 -3.85
N VAL A 101 11.65 14.10 -2.76
CA VAL A 101 11.75 14.61 -1.39
C VAL A 101 13.08 14.18 -0.77
N ASN A 102 13.99 15.14 -0.59
CA ASN A 102 15.22 14.92 0.16
C ASN A 102 14.95 15.17 1.65
N HIS A 103 15.33 14.21 2.49
CA HIS A 103 15.16 14.31 3.93
C HIS A 103 16.37 13.76 4.69
N THR A 104 16.52 14.19 5.94
CA THR A 104 17.54 13.73 6.87
C THR A 104 16.91 13.29 8.19
N TYR A 105 17.57 12.38 8.90
CA TYR A 105 17.10 11.85 10.17
C TYR A 105 18.28 11.53 11.10
N ASP A 106 18.02 11.54 12.39
CA ASP A 106 18.92 11.09 13.44
C ASP A 106 18.99 9.56 13.47
N SER A 107 20.17 9.03 13.14
CA SER A 107 20.46 7.59 13.15
C SER A 107 20.54 6.99 14.55
N LYS A 108 20.40 7.78 15.62
CA LYS A 108 20.25 7.28 16.99
C LYS A 108 18.78 7.08 17.38
N SER A 109 17.86 7.76 16.71
CA SER A 109 16.41 7.68 17.00
C SER A 109 15.79 6.42 16.38
N ILE A 110 15.32 5.49 17.23
CA ILE A 110 14.58 4.29 16.79
C ILE A 110 13.29 4.69 16.06
N TYR A 111 12.60 5.73 16.53
CA TYR A 111 11.37 6.22 15.93
C TYR A 111 11.57 6.67 14.47
N GLN A 112 12.63 7.45 14.22
CA GLN A 112 12.97 7.89 12.87
C GLN A 112 13.50 6.74 11.99
N LYS A 113 14.24 5.79 12.57
CA LYS A 113 14.64 4.58 11.83
C LYS A 113 13.43 3.81 11.32
N VAL A 114 12.43 3.57 12.17
CA VAL A 114 11.14 2.98 11.78
C VAL A 114 10.48 3.81 10.68
N GLY A 115 10.56 5.14 10.78
CA GLY A 115 10.04 6.07 9.78
C GLY A 115 10.55 5.84 8.37
N ASN A 116 11.80 5.42 8.17
CA ASN A 116 12.32 5.11 6.83
C ASN A 116 11.48 4.06 6.09
N PHE A 117 10.93 3.06 6.80
CA PHE A 117 10.06 2.06 6.20
C PHE A 117 8.79 2.69 5.67
N PHE A 118 8.09 3.42 6.54
CA PHE A 118 6.82 4.04 6.20
C PHE A 118 6.97 5.11 5.13
N ILE A 119 8.00 5.96 5.22
CA ILE A 119 8.31 6.97 4.19
C ILE A 119 8.50 6.27 2.84
N GLY A 120 9.24 5.15 2.79
CA GLY A 120 9.43 4.40 1.55
C GLY A 120 8.12 3.90 0.94
N ILE A 121 7.20 3.35 1.73
CA ILE A 121 5.87 2.91 1.24
C ILE A 121 4.81 4.03 1.18
N GLY A 122 5.21 5.26 1.51
CA GLY A 122 4.34 6.41 1.67
C GLY A 122 3.51 6.78 0.45
N PRO A 123 4.08 6.80 -0.76
CA PRO A 123 3.34 7.10 -1.97
C PRO A 123 2.18 6.15 -2.22
N ILE A 124 2.38 4.86 -1.93
CA ILE A 124 1.34 3.84 -2.06
C ILE A 124 0.23 4.05 -1.01
N LEU A 125 0.59 4.27 0.26
CA LEU A 125 -0.40 4.53 1.32
C LEU A 125 -1.21 5.80 1.06
N PHE A 126 -0.53 6.89 0.74
CA PHE A 126 -1.15 8.18 0.54
C PHE A 126 -1.94 8.23 -0.77
N GLY A 127 -1.41 7.69 -1.87
CA GLY A 127 -2.12 7.59 -3.14
C GLY A 127 -3.42 6.80 -3.02
N ALA A 128 -3.40 5.65 -2.32
CA ALA A 128 -4.60 4.85 -2.09
C ALA A 128 -5.66 5.61 -1.27
N PHE A 129 -5.22 6.32 -0.22
CA PHE A 129 -6.08 7.18 0.57
C PHE A 129 -6.69 8.33 -0.24
N VAL A 130 -5.90 9.01 -1.07
CA VAL A 130 -6.40 10.11 -1.91
C VAL A 130 -7.40 9.60 -2.95
N ILE A 131 -7.16 8.45 -3.59
CA ILE A 131 -8.12 7.84 -4.52
C ILE A 131 -9.44 7.52 -3.81
N TYR A 132 -9.38 6.91 -2.62
CA TYR A 132 -10.56 6.64 -1.80
C TYR A 132 -11.32 7.92 -1.42
N PHE A 133 -10.61 8.97 -1.04
CA PHE A 133 -11.19 10.26 -0.70
C PHE A 133 -11.84 10.95 -1.91
N LEU A 134 -11.20 10.91 -3.08
CA LEU A 134 -11.77 11.43 -4.32
C LEU A 134 -13.02 10.65 -4.74
N PHE A 135 -13.03 9.33 -4.56
CA PHE A 135 -14.21 8.51 -4.80
C PHE A 135 -15.39 8.94 -3.91
N TYR A 136 -15.12 9.19 -2.62
CA TYR A 136 -16.12 9.70 -1.68
C TYR A 136 -16.69 11.06 -2.12
N LEU A 137 -15.86 11.97 -2.62
CA LEU A 137 -16.30 13.32 -2.98
C LEU A 137 -17.00 13.43 -4.34
N LEU A 138 -16.55 12.66 -5.33
CA LEU A 138 -16.87 12.91 -6.75
C LEU A 138 -17.81 11.88 -7.37
N VAL A 139 -17.89 10.66 -6.83
CA VAL A 139 -18.74 9.60 -7.37
C VAL A 139 -20.10 9.59 -6.66
N PRO A 140 -21.23 9.83 -7.37
CA PRO A 140 -22.56 9.71 -6.78
C PRO A 140 -22.89 8.24 -6.46
N ASN A 141 -23.78 7.99 -5.49
CA ASN A 141 -24.19 6.65 -5.05
C ASN A 141 -23.05 5.75 -4.53
N ASN A 142 -22.05 6.33 -3.87
CA ASN A 142 -20.88 5.64 -3.35
C ASN A 142 -21.12 4.78 -2.08
N GLN A 143 -22.31 4.86 -1.47
CA GLN A 143 -22.63 4.18 -0.20
C GLN A 143 -22.50 2.65 -0.28
N GLU A 144 -22.85 2.05 -1.42
CA GLU A 144 -22.77 0.61 -1.63
C GLU A 144 -21.31 0.10 -1.63
N VAL A 145 -20.39 0.88 -2.19
CA VAL A 145 -18.96 0.54 -2.19
C VAL A 145 -18.39 0.64 -0.78
N PHE A 146 -18.75 1.66 0.01
CA PHE A 146 -18.30 1.75 1.40
C PHE A 146 -18.84 0.61 2.28
N GLY A 147 -20.10 0.20 2.09
CA GLY A 147 -20.65 -0.97 2.78
C GLY A 147 -19.90 -2.26 2.42
N SER A 148 -19.49 -2.41 1.17
CA SER A 148 -18.69 -3.56 0.72
C SER A 148 -17.28 -3.58 1.33
N LEU A 149 -16.67 -2.42 1.59
CA LEU A 149 -15.34 -2.31 2.18
C LEU A 149 -15.30 -2.77 3.65
N ASP A 150 -16.33 -2.48 4.45
CA ASP A 150 -16.41 -2.97 5.84
C ASP A 150 -16.53 -4.50 5.87
N TYR A 151 -17.36 -5.09 5.01
CA TYR A 151 -17.49 -6.53 4.87
C TYR A 151 -16.16 -7.18 4.44
N GLN A 152 -15.47 -6.59 3.46
CA GLN A 152 -14.17 -7.05 2.99
C GLN A 152 -13.11 -6.99 4.09
N SER A 153 -13.08 -5.91 4.88
CA SER A 153 -12.11 -5.75 5.97
C SER A 153 -12.14 -6.95 6.93
N LYS A 154 -13.35 -7.44 7.25
CA LYS A 154 -13.58 -8.60 8.13
C LYS A 154 -13.15 -9.93 7.51
N ILE A 155 -13.33 -10.10 6.20
CA ILE A 155 -12.88 -11.32 5.50
C ILE A 155 -11.38 -11.33 5.30
N LEU A 156 -10.78 -10.19 4.96
CA LEU A 156 -9.33 -10.05 4.80
C LEU A 156 -8.61 -10.41 6.09
N ILE A 157 -9.11 -9.93 7.23
CA ILE A 157 -8.60 -10.32 8.54
C ILE A 157 -8.59 -11.85 8.69
N LYS A 158 -9.70 -12.54 8.42
CA LYS A 158 -9.77 -14.01 8.49
C LYS A 158 -8.73 -14.67 7.57
N GLY A 159 -8.57 -14.14 6.38
CA GLY A 159 -7.60 -14.61 5.39
C GLY A 159 -6.16 -14.50 5.85
N ILE A 160 -5.79 -13.37 6.46
CA ILE A 160 -4.42 -13.18 6.93
C ILE A 160 -4.10 -14.07 8.14
N HIS A 161 -5.11 -14.44 8.93
CA HIS A 161 -5.00 -15.47 9.99
C HIS A 161 -4.99 -16.91 9.45
N GLY A 162 -4.72 -17.10 8.15
CA GLY A 162 -4.58 -18.42 7.52
C GLY A 162 -5.92 -19.11 7.19
N LYS A 163 -7.06 -18.44 7.40
CA LYS A 163 -8.38 -18.95 7.00
C LYS A 163 -8.71 -18.45 5.60
N PHE A 164 -8.16 -19.12 4.60
CA PHE A 164 -8.32 -18.75 3.18
C PHE A 164 -9.72 -18.96 2.62
N ASN A 165 -10.61 -19.65 3.36
CA ASN A 165 -11.98 -19.89 2.96
C ASN A 165 -12.73 -18.56 2.72
N GLY A 166 -13.21 -18.38 1.49
CA GLY A 166 -13.98 -17.19 1.11
C GLY A 166 -13.17 -15.94 0.76
N ILE A 167 -11.82 -15.98 0.80
CA ILE A 167 -11.01 -14.83 0.30
C ILE A 167 -11.29 -14.61 -1.19
N TRP A 168 -11.21 -15.68 -1.99
CA TRP A 168 -11.43 -15.58 -3.43
C TRP A 168 -12.83 -15.06 -3.76
N GLU A 169 -13.85 -15.59 -3.09
CA GLU A 169 -15.24 -15.13 -3.23
C GLU A 169 -15.40 -13.66 -2.81
N SER A 170 -14.73 -13.24 -1.74
CA SER A 170 -14.75 -11.84 -1.31
C SER A 170 -14.08 -10.94 -2.34
N LEU A 171 -12.89 -11.31 -2.83
CA LEU A 171 -12.17 -10.52 -3.83
C LEU A 171 -12.96 -10.42 -5.14
N SER A 172 -13.54 -11.52 -5.62
CA SER A 172 -14.35 -11.52 -6.83
C SER A 172 -15.61 -10.66 -6.69
N LYS A 173 -16.31 -10.77 -5.55
CA LYS A 173 -17.42 -9.87 -5.21
C LYS A 173 -16.99 -8.42 -5.16
N SER A 174 -15.83 -8.13 -4.57
CA SER A 174 -15.28 -6.76 -4.47
C SER A 174 -15.07 -6.14 -5.84
N ILE A 175 -14.49 -6.91 -6.77
CA ILE A 175 -14.29 -6.53 -8.16
C ILE A 175 -15.66 -6.23 -8.79
N ILE A 176 -16.59 -7.19 -8.75
CA ILE A 176 -17.91 -7.06 -9.37
C ILE A 176 -18.69 -5.87 -8.81
N TYR A 177 -18.72 -5.68 -7.49
CA TYR A 177 -19.41 -4.55 -6.86
C TYR A 177 -18.78 -3.22 -7.28
N THR A 178 -17.45 -3.12 -7.25
CA THR A 178 -16.74 -1.90 -7.68
C THR A 178 -17.06 -1.57 -9.13
N PHE A 179 -17.02 -2.56 -10.03
CA PHE A 179 -17.38 -2.37 -11.43
C PHE A 179 -18.85 -1.96 -11.62
N ASN A 180 -19.79 -2.64 -10.96
CA ASN A 180 -21.21 -2.33 -11.07
C ASN A 180 -21.54 -0.92 -10.54
N THR A 181 -20.90 -0.50 -9.44
CA THR A 181 -21.10 0.86 -8.92
C THR A 181 -20.46 1.90 -9.83
N LEU A 182 -19.28 1.65 -10.41
CA LEU A 182 -18.61 2.60 -11.31
C LEU A 182 -19.34 2.71 -12.66
N LEU A 183 -19.72 1.58 -13.28
CA LEU A 183 -20.27 1.50 -14.63
C LEU A 183 -21.79 1.69 -14.68
N THR A 184 -22.30 2.72 -14.01
CA THR A 184 -23.72 3.09 -14.07
C THR A 184 -23.97 4.22 -15.07
N LYS A 185 -25.12 4.21 -15.75
CA LYS A 185 -25.54 5.31 -16.65
C LYS A 185 -25.56 6.68 -15.94
N ALA A 186 -25.90 6.69 -14.66
CA ALA A 186 -25.91 7.88 -13.82
C ALA A 186 -24.50 8.48 -13.67
N ASN A 187 -23.49 7.64 -13.44
CA ASN A 187 -22.10 8.07 -13.33
C ASN A 187 -21.58 8.63 -14.65
N PHE A 188 -21.81 7.93 -15.76
CA PHE A 188 -21.35 8.38 -17.09
C PHE A 188 -21.94 9.72 -17.53
N SER A 189 -23.14 10.05 -17.05
CA SER A 189 -23.81 11.33 -17.34
C SER A 189 -23.31 12.48 -16.47
N ASN A 190 -22.52 12.21 -15.42
CA ASN A 190 -22.04 13.21 -14.48
C ASN A 190 -20.58 13.58 -14.76
N TYR A 191 -20.30 14.87 -15.00
CA TYR A 191 -18.94 15.33 -15.25
C TYR A 191 -17.98 15.06 -14.07
N LYS A 192 -18.48 15.02 -12.82
CA LYS A 192 -17.66 14.74 -11.62
C LYS A 192 -17.05 13.34 -11.67
N PHE A 193 -17.76 12.38 -12.25
CA PHE A 193 -17.25 11.01 -12.43
C PHE A 193 -16.06 10.97 -13.38
N TRP A 194 -16.10 11.74 -14.47
CA TRP A 194 -14.97 11.84 -15.40
C TRP A 194 -13.76 12.54 -14.79
N VAL A 195 -13.99 13.59 -13.98
CA VAL A 195 -12.94 14.23 -13.18
C VAL A 195 -12.32 13.20 -12.22
N PHE A 196 -13.15 12.44 -11.51
CA PHE A 196 -12.68 11.38 -10.62
C PHE A 196 -11.82 10.35 -11.35
N LEU A 197 -12.31 9.80 -12.47
CA LEU A 197 -11.59 8.80 -13.25
C LEU A 197 -10.22 9.33 -13.70
N TYR A 198 -10.18 10.56 -14.22
CA TYR A 198 -8.94 11.19 -14.64
C TYR A 198 -7.94 11.34 -13.47
N LEU A 199 -8.39 11.88 -12.33
CA LEU A 199 -7.53 12.03 -11.15
C LEU A 199 -7.06 10.67 -10.61
N ALA A 200 -7.96 9.68 -10.53
CA ALA A 200 -7.65 8.34 -10.07
C ALA A 200 -6.63 7.65 -10.98
N PHE A 201 -6.71 7.88 -12.29
CA PHE A 201 -5.73 7.35 -13.26
C PHE A 201 -4.38 8.04 -13.11
N CYS A 202 -4.36 9.36 -12.98
CA CYS A 202 -3.12 10.10 -12.73
C CYS A 202 -2.42 9.60 -11.46
N ILE A 203 -3.17 9.41 -10.37
CA ILE A 203 -2.59 8.95 -9.10
C ILE A 203 -2.14 7.50 -9.21
N SER A 204 -3.01 6.59 -9.68
CA SER A 204 -2.70 5.16 -9.75
C SER A 204 -1.51 4.83 -10.66
N SER A 205 -1.33 5.56 -11.77
CA SER A 205 -0.16 5.41 -12.65
C SER A 205 1.15 5.81 -12.00
N HIS A 206 1.13 6.66 -10.98
CA HIS A 206 2.30 7.17 -10.26
C HIS A 206 2.41 6.61 -8.83
N MET A 207 1.65 5.57 -8.48
CA MET A 207 1.81 4.83 -7.22
C MET A 207 2.92 3.76 -7.30
N GLU A 208 3.74 3.74 -8.35
CA GLU A 208 4.87 2.85 -8.51
C GLU A 208 5.97 3.21 -7.49
N LEU A 209 6.38 2.27 -6.63
CA LEU A 209 7.55 2.46 -5.77
C LEU A 209 8.84 2.42 -6.60
N SER A 210 9.65 3.46 -6.49
CA SER A 210 10.95 3.49 -7.13
C SER A 210 11.95 2.58 -6.40
N PRO A 211 13.04 2.15 -7.07
CA PRO A 211 14.12 1.44 -6.40
C PRO A 211 14.74 2.22 -5.24
N ALA A 212 14.72 3.55 -5.28
CA ALA A 212 15.21 4.41 -4.20
C ALA A 212 14.32 4.28 -2.95
N ASP A 213 12.99 4.25 -3.14
CA ASP A 213 12.01 4.14 -2.05
C ASP A 213 12.16 2.81 -1.32
N ILE A 214 12.31 1.73 -2.08
CA ILE A 214 12.52 0.39 -1.55
C ILE A 214 13.85 0.33 -0.79
N LYS A 215 14.93 0.88 -1.36
CA LYS A 215 16.26 0.91 -0.72
C LYS A 215 16.24 1.70 0.60
N GLY A 216 15.51 2.82 0.64
CA GLY A 216 15.28 3.59 1.87
C GLY A 216 14.51 2.80 2.92
N SER A 217 13.48 2.05 2.50
CA SER A 217 12.59 1.32 3.41
C SER A 217 13.25 0.16 4.16
N TRP A 218 14.26 -0.51 3.58
CA TRP A 218 14.86 -1.73 4.13
C TRP A 218 15.44 -1.55 5.54
N ARG A 219 16.12 -0.43 5.79
CA ARG A 219 16.69 -0.12 7.12
C ARG A 219 15.60 0.07 8.18
N GLY A 220 14.46 0.64 7.78
CA GLY A 220 13.30 0.77 8.64
C GLY A 220 12.66 -0.58 8.92
N LEU A 221 12.50 -1.44 7.91
CA LEU A 221 11.94 -2.78 8.07
C LEU A 221 12.78 -3.60 9.06
N LEU A 222 14.10 -3.58 8.93
CA LEU A 222 15.00 -4.25 9.86
C LEU A 222 14.83 -3.73 11.30
N THR A 223 14.68 -2.42 11.47
CA THR A 223 14.44 -1.82 12.80
C THR A 223 13.10 -2.27 13.39
N ILE A 224 12.04 -2.35 12.57
CA ILE A 224 10.72 -2.85 12.99
C ILE A 224 10.82 -4.32 13.41
N ILE A 225 11.52 -5.15 12.63
CA ILE A 225 11.75 -6.57 12.96
C ILE A 225 12.41 -6.71 14.33
N LEU A 226 13.49 -5.97 14.58
CA LEU A 226 14.20 -6.00 15.86
C LEU A 226 13.33 -5.51 17.01
N LEU A 227 12.54 -4.45 16.80
CA LEU A 227 11.65 -3.92 17.82
C LEU A 227 10.56 -4.93 18.20
N PHE A 228 9.91 -5.55 17.21
CA PHE A 228 8.92 -6.61 17.46
C PHE A 228 9.55 -7.82 18.15
N PHE A 229 10.75 -8.21 17.73
CA PHE A 229 11.49 -9.30 18.35
C PHE A 229 11.77 -9.01 19.83
N CYS A 230 12.28 -7.82 20.17
CA CYS A 230 12.53 -7.41 21.54
C CYS A 230 11.25 -7.37 22.40
N VAL A 231 10.16 -6.83 21.85
CA VAL A 231 8.87 -6.78 22.55
C VAL A 231 8.34 -8.20 22.82
N ASN A 232 8.36 -9.08 21.82
CA ASN A 232 7.92 -10.47 21.99
C ASN A 232 8.82 -11.25 22.95
N LEU A 233 10.13 -11.01 22.92
CA LEU A 233 11.07 -11.60 23.87
C LEU A 233 10.71 -11.24 25.31
N ILE A 234 10.40 -9.97 25.57
CA ILE A 234 9.98 -9.50 26.90
C ILE A 234 8.64 -10.13 27.30
N ILE A 235 7.62 -10.06 26.44
CA ILE A 235 6.26 -10.53 26.78
C ILE A 235 6.26 -12.04 27.03
N ILE A 236 6.82 -12.84 26.10
CA ILE A 236 6.85 -14.30 26.23
C ILE A 236 7.80 -14.70 27.36
N GLY A 237 8.89 -13.95 27.59
CA GLY A 237 9.77 -14.14 28.74
C GLY A 237 9.05 -13.98 30.08
N LEU A 238 8.22 -12.94 30.22
CA LEU A 238 7.42 -12.72 31.43
C LEU A 238 6.36 -13.80 31.65
N GLU A 239 5.76 -14.34 30.57
CA GLU A 239 4.82 -15.47 30.67
C GLU A 239 5.53 -16.76 31.10
N THR A 240 6.64 -17.10 30.45
CA THR A 240 7.38 -18.34 30.73
C THR A 240 7.99 -18.37 32.12
N LEU A 241 8.38 -17.21 32.66
CA LEU A 241 8.88 -17.07 34.03
C LEU A 241 7.76 -16.97 35.09
N GLY A 242 6.48 -16.91 34.69
CA GLY A 242 5.34 -16.80 35.60
C GLY A 242 5.17 -15.41 36.25
N PHE A 243 5.91 -14.39 35.80
CA PHE A 243 5.74 -13.01 36.26
C PHE A 243 4.41 -12.41 35.80
N SER A 244 3.81 -12.92 34.72
CA SER A 244 2.47 -12.53 34.26
C SER A 244 1.40 -12.66 35.35
N ASN A 245 1.48 -13.68 36.20
CA ASN A 245 0.55 -13.91 37.30
C ASN A 245 0.62 -12.83 38.40
N HIS A 246 1.81 -12.24 38.59
CA HIS A 246 2.05 -11.19 39.59
C HIS A 246 1.50 -9.83 39.14
N LEU A 247 1.33 -9.63 37.82
CA LEU A 247 0.75 -8.41 37.25
C LEU A 247 -0.78 -8.39 37.35
N GLY A 248 -1.43 -9.52 37.66
CA GLY A 248 -2.87 -9.62 37.84
C GLY A 248 -3.66 -9.04 36.66
N LYS A 249 -4.59 -8.11 36.95
CA LYS A 249 -5.44 -7.48 35.92
C LYS A 249 -4.65 -6.64 34.90
N TRP A 250 -3.46 -6.15 35.24
CA TRP A 250 -2.63 -5.36 34.32
C TRP A 250 -2.12 -6.17 33.13
N TRP A 251 -1.98 -7.49 33.29
CA TRP A 251 -1.55 -8.38 32.22
C TRP A 251 -2.48 -8.31 30.99
N HIS A 252 -3.78 -8.04 31.21
CA HIS A 252 -4.75 -7.93 30.12
C HIS A 252 -4.42 -6.80 29.14
N TYR A 253 -3.74 -5.73 29.57
CA TYR A 253 -3.33 -4.63 28.70
C TYR A 253 -2.03 -4.93 27.95
N ILE A 254 -1.17 -5.77 28.52
CA ILE A 254 0.19 -6.04 28.00
C ILE A 254 0.22 -7.25 27.07
N LYS A 255 -0.66 -8.24 27.30
CA LYS A 255 -0.69 -9.47 26.51
C LYS A 255 -0.92 -9.20 25.02
N LEU A 256 -0.38 -10.06 24.17
CA LEU A 256 -0.42 -9.90 22.72
C LEU A 256 -1.85 -9.76 22.15
N ASP A 257 -2.83 -10.44 22.76
CA ASP A 257 -4.23 -10.40 22.29
C ASP A 257 -4.87 -9.01 22.35
N SER A 258 -4.42 -8.14 23.27
CA SER A 258 -5.05 -6.84 23.49
C SER A 258 -4.87 -5.91 22.28
N TYR A 259 -3.68 -5.95 21.69
CA TYR A 259 -3.32 -5.15 20.51
C TYR A 259 -3.81 -5.77 19.21
N ALA A 260 -4.03 -7.09 19.19
CA ALA A 260 -4.41 -7.83 18.00
C ALA A 260 -5.70 -7.30 17.37
N LEU A 261 -6.71 -6.93 18.16
CA LEU A 261 -7.99 -6.45 17.64
C LEU A 261 -7.88 -5.07 16.96
N SER A 262 -7.11 -4.15 17.54
CA SER A 262 -6.85 -2.83 16.95
C SER A 262 -6.03 -2.93 15.67
N ILE A 263 -4.99 -3.77 15.69
CA ILE A 263 -4.15 -4.06 14.52
C ILE A 263 -5.00 -4.71 13.41
N ASN A 264 -5.87 -5.67 13.74
CA ASN A 264 -6.80 -6.30 12.80
C ASN A 264 -7.68 -5.27 12.10
N LYS A 265 -8.34 -4.39 12.86
CA LYS A 265 -9.20 -3.34 12.29
C LYS A 265 -8.42 -2.42 11.34
N PHE A 266 -7.21 -2.01 11.74
CA PHE A 266 -6.34 -1.18 10.92
C PHE A 266 -5.96 -1.89 9.62
N ILE A 267 -5.44 -3.11 9.69
CA ILE A 267 -5.04 -3.90 8.51
C ILE A 267 -6.24 -4.15 7.59
N GLY A 268 -7.40 -4.51 8.13
CA GLY A 268 -8.61 -4.75 7.35
C GLY A 268 -9.04 -3.51 6.56
N MET A 269 -9.03 -2.33 7.20
CA MET A 269 -9.39 -1.07 6.56
C MET A 269 -8.41 -0.70 5.45
N PHE A 270 -7.10 -0.69 5.73
CA PHE A 270 -6.08 -0.38 4.72
C PHE A 270 -6.09 -1.41 3.59
N GLY A 271 -6.22 -2.69 3.92
CA GLY A 271 -6.32 -3.77 2.93
C GLY A 271 -7.48 -3.58 1.96
N ALA A 272 -8.65 -3.17 2.46
CA ALA A 272 -9.82 -2.90 1.63
C ALA A 272 -9.59 -1.69 0.70
N ILE A 273 -9.03 -0.59 1.22
CA ILE A 273 -8.67 0.59 0.43
C ILE A 273 -7.64 0.21 -0.66
N PHE A 274 -6.65 -0.61 -0.33
CA PHE A 274 -5.64 -1.07 -1.28
C PHE A 274 -6.20 -1.96 -2.38
N ILE A 275 -7.14 -2.85 -2.05
CA ILE A 275 -7.85 -3.65 -3.05
C ILE A 275 -8.63 -2.74 -3.98
N PHE A 276 -9.36 -1.76 -3.44
CA PHE A 276 -10.10 -0.78 -4.22
C PHE A 276 -9.19 0.00 -5.18
N SER A 277 -8.06 0.52 -4.69
CA SER A 277 -7.07 1.20 -5.53
C SER A 277 -6.45 0.28 -6.59
N THR A 278 -6.23 -0.99 -6.27
CA THR A 278 -5.74 -1.99 -7.24
C THR A 278 -6.76 -2.26 -8.34
N ILE A 279 -8.04 -2.35 -8.02
CA ILE A 279 -9.11 -2.51 -9.02
C ILE A 279 -9.13 -1.31 -9.97
N LEU A 280 -9.05 -0.09 -9.42
CA LEU A 280 -9.01 1.13 -10.23
C LEU A 280 -7.75 1.23 -11.10
N SER A 281 -6.59 0.85 -10.55
CA SER A 281 -5.33 0.79 -11.31
C SER A 281 -5.43 -0.24 -12.45
N GLY A 282 -6.01 -1.41 -12.19
CA GLY A 282 -6.26 -2.42 -13.23
C GLY A 282 -7.21 -1.92 -14.32
N LEU A 283 -8.26 -1.18 -13.93
CA LEU A 283 -9.18 -0.55 -14.86
C LEU A 283 -8.47 0.50 -15.74
N ASN A 284 -7.62 1.34 -15.13
CA ASN A 284 -6.76 2.30 -15.82
C ASN A 284 -5.87 1.60 -16.86
N PHE A 285 -5.20 0.53 -16.45
CA PHE A 285 -4.37 -0.27 -17.36
C PHE A 285 -5.15 -0.81 -18.55
N ILE A 286 -6.31 -1.43 -18.33
CA ILE A 286 -7.14 -2.01 -19.40
C ILE A 286 -7.59 -0.92 -20.38
N LEU A 287 -8.12 0.20 -19.88
CA LEU A 287 -8.58 1.29 -20.75
C LEU A 287 -7.45 1.93 -21.53
N THR A 288 -6.32 2.19 -20.86
CA THR A 288 -5.11 2.72 -21.49
C THR A 288 -4.61 1.75 -22.58
N TYR A 289 -4.54 0.46 -22.27
CA TYR A 289 -4.08 -0.56 -23.20
C TYR A 289 -4.96 -0.64 -24.45
N ILE A 290 -6.28 -0.69 -24.27
CA ILE A 290 -7.22 -0.73 -25.39
C ILE A 290 -7.11 0.56 -26.23
N GLY A 291 -7.17 1.72 -25.59
CA GLY A 291 -7.14 3.01 -26.28
C GLY A 291 -5.85 3.24 -27.07
N LEU A 292 -4.70 2.94 -26.46
CA LEU A 292 -3.40 3.08 -27.10
C LEU A 292 -3.14 2.02 -28.17
N THR A 293 -3.65 0.79 -28.01
CA THR A 293 -3.55 -0.24 -29.06
C THR A 293 -4.34 0.16 -30.30
N ILE A 294 -5.56 0.69 -30.13
CA ILE A 294 -6.38 1.21 -31.23
C ILE A 294 -5.62 2.35 -31.93
N PHE A 295 -5.07 3.29 -31.16
CA PHE A 295 -4.28 4.40 -31.71
C PHE A 295 -3.00 3.93 -32.44
N SER A 296 -2.30 2.94 -31.90
CA SER A 296 -1.11 2.33 -32.52
C SER A 296 -1.46 1.64 -33.83
N PHE A 297 -2.61 0.96 -33.89
CA PHE A 297 -3.13 0.33 -35.08
C PHE A 297 -3.42 1.35 -36.19
N PHE A 298 -4.07 2.48 -35.86
CA PHE A 298 -4.28 3.58 -36.81
C PHE A 298 -2.97 4.22 -37.31
N LYS A 299 -1.89 4.15 -36.53
CA LYS A 299 -0.55 4.61 -36.92
C LYS A 299 0.29 3.54 -37.63
N GLY A 300 -0.25 2.34 -37.88
CA GLY A 300 0.45 1.26 -38.57
C GLY A 300 1.59 0.60 -37.76
N LYS A 301 1.67 0.85 -36.44
CA LYS A 301 2.75 0.34 -35.57
C LYS A 301 2.47 -1.03 -34.94
N GLY A 302 1.30 -1.62 -35.21
CA GLY A 302 0.89 -2.93 -34.67
C GLY A 302 0.47 -2.88 -33.19
N ILE A 303 0.31 -4.06 -32.59
CA ILE A 303 -0.09 -4.22 -31.18
C ILE A 303 1.12 -4.01 -30.27
N VAL A 304 0.97 -3.19 -29.24
CA VAL A 304 2.02 -2.91 -28.26
C VAL A 304 2.01 -4.00 -27.20
N ASN A 305 3.14 -4.65 -26.94
CA ASN A 305 3.26 -5.59 -25.82
C ASN A 305 3.56 -4.83 -24.52
N PRO A 306 2.68 -4.87 -23.51
CA PRO A 306 2.87 -4.14 -22.26
C PRO A 306 3.85 -4.84 -21.30
N PHE A 307 4.18 -6.11 -21.54
CA PHE A 307 4.96 -6.95 -20.63
C PHE A 307 6.47 -6.98 -20.92
N TRP A 308 6.91 -6.54 -22.10
CA TRP A 308 8.31 -6.59 -22.58
C TRP A 308 8.70 -5.32 -23.28
#